data_AF-A0A444LAA7-F1
#
_entry.id   AF-A0A444LAA7-F1
#
_cell.length_a   1.000
_cell.length_b   1.000
_cell.length_c   1.000
_cell.angle_alpha   90.00
_cell.angle_beta   90.00
_cell.angle_gamma   90.00
#
_symmetry.space_group_name_H-M   'P 1'
#
loop_
_entity.id
_entity.type
_entity.pdbx_description
1 polymer ?
#
loop_
_entity_poly.entity_id
_entity_poly.type
_entity_poly.pdbx_seq_one_letter_code
_entity_poly.pdbx_strand_id
1 'polypeptide(L)' 'MVTKSAAATVSVTTSKVIPLGMSAILGLFIVGFVGFSHLEVVHNAAHDTRHSLAFPCH' A
#
# COMPACT_ATOMS: atom_id res chain seq x y z
N MET A 1 -21.78 -16.62 13.37
CA MET A 1 -22.03 -15.24 12.88
C MET A 1 -21.74 -15.23 11.39
N VAL A 2 -22.78 -15.25 10.55
CA VAL A 2 -22.64 -15.25 9.09
C VAL A 2 -22.38 -13.81 8.64
N THR A 3 -21.19 -13.52 8.13
CA THR A 3 -20.91 -12.24 7.46
C THR A 3 -21.47 -12.31 6.04
N LYS A 4 -22.49 -11.50 5.77
CA LYS A 4 -23.04 -11.33 4.43
C LYS A 4 -22.12 -10.37 3.67
N SER A 5 -21.26 -10.89 2.81
CA SER A 5 -20.43 -10.05 1.94
C SER A 5 -21.32 -9.42 0.87
N ALA A 6 -21.72 -8.17 1.08
CA ALA A 6 -22.37 -7.39 0.04
C ALA A 6 -21.33 -7.05 -1.03
N ALA A 7 -21.50 -7.60 -2.22
CA ALA A 7 -20.72 -7.19 -3.38
C ALA A 7 -21.13 -5.74 -3.73
N ALA A 8 -20.35 -4.78 -3.25
CA ALA A 8 -20.54 -3.38 -3.60
C ALA A 8 -20.05 -3.16 -5.04
N THR A 9 -20.95 -2.75 -5.93
CA THR A 9 -20.58 -2.33 -7.28
C THR A 9 -19.89 -0.98 -7.20
N VAL A 10 -18.55 -0.97 -7.25
CA VAL A 10 -17.76 0.27 -7.23
C VAL A 10 -17.85 0.91 -8.62
N SER A 11 -18.69 1.93 -8.75
CA SER A 11 -18.73 2.76 -9.95
C SER A 11 -17.51 3.68 -9.97
N VAL A 12 -16.55 3.39 -10.84
CA VAL A 12 -15.37 4.24 -11.05
C VAL A 12 -15.72 5.33 -12.05
N THR A 13 -15.88 6.56 -11.57
CA THR A 13 -16.02 7.73 -12.44
C THR A 13 -14.72 7.95 -13.21
N THR A 14 -14.79 8.32 -14.49
CA THR A 14 -13.62 8.59 -15.36
C THR A 14 -12.65 9.60 -14.73
N SER A 15 -13.15 10.60 -13.98
CA SER A 15 -12.33 11.57 -13.25
C SER A 15 -11.45 10.96 -12.15
N LYS A 16 -11.80 9.76 -11.65
CA LYS A 16 -11.03 9.05 -10.62
C LYS A 16 -9.97 8.12 -11.20
N VAL A 17 -9.98 7.83 -12.50
CA VAL A 17 -9.04 6.89 -13.13
C VAL A 17 -7.60 7.39 -13.02
N ILE A 18 -7.37 8.68 -13.27
CA ILE A 18 -6.05 9.30 -13.18
C ILE A 18 -5.49 9.24 -11.74
N PRO A 19 -6.18 9.74 -10.70
CA PRO A 19 -5.65 9.68 -9.34
C PRO A 19 -5.49 8.25 -8.83
N LEU A 20 -6.37 7.31 -9.21
CA LEU A 20 -6.21 5.89 -8.89
C LEU A 20 -4.97 5.28 -9.55
N GLY A 21 -4.76 5.57 -10.84
CA GLY A 21 -3.56 5.12 -11.56
C GLY A 21 -2.28 5.68 -10.96
N MET A 22 -2.26 6.97 -10.60
CA MET A 22 -1.11 7.59 -9.92
C MET A 22 -0.84 6.98 -8.55
N SER A 23 -1.89 6.70 -7.78
CA SER A 23 -1.75 6.03 -6.49
C SER A 23 -1.18 4.61 -6.64
N ALA A 24 -1.64 3.85 -7.64
CA ALA A 24 -1.12 2.51 -7.92
C ALA A 24 0.36 2.55 -8.35
N ILE A 25 0.72 3.48 -9.26
CA ILE A 25 2.10 3.66 -9.71
C ILE A 25 3.00 4.07 -8.54
N LEU A 26 2.54 4.99 -7.69
CA LEU A 26 3.28 5.40 -6.49
C LEU A 26 3.52 4.22 -5.55
N GLY A 27 2.50 3.40 -5.29
CA GLY A 27 2.63 2.20 -4.47
C GLY A 27 3.66 1.21 -5.03
N LEU A 28 3.59 0.94 -6.34
CA LEU A 28 4.55 0.08 -7.04
C LEU A 28 5.97 0.66 -6.97
N PHE A 29 6.12 1.98 -7.14
CA PHE A 29 7.39 2.66 -7.02
C PHE A 29 7.99 2.51 -5.62
N ILE A 30 7.21 2.75 -4.56
CA ILE A 30 7.69 2.62 -3.18
C ILE A 30 8.13 1.18 -2.90
N VAL A 31 7.31 0.19 -3.24
CA VAL A 31 7.63 -1.23 -3.00
C VAL A 31 8.86 -1.66 -3.79
N GLY A 32 8.95 -1.30 -5.08
CA GLY A 32 10.08 -1.66 -5.92
C GLY A 32 11.38 -0.93 -5.52
N PHE A 33 11.31 0.39 -5.34
CA PHE A 33 12.47 1.20 -5.03
C PHE A 33 13.07 0.81 -3.68
N VAL A 34 12.26 0.73 -2.63
CA VAL A 34 12.75 0.46 -1.27
C VAL A 34 13.07 -1.03 -1.09
N GLY A 35 12.27 -1.93 -1.69
CA GLY A 35 12.49 -3.37 -1.61
C GLY A 35 13.80 -3.82 -2.27
N PHE A 36 14.21 -3.16 -3.36
CA PHE A 36 15.43 -3.48 -4.12
C PHE A 36 16.52 -2.40 -4.02
N SER A 37 16.40 -1.45 -3.09
CA SER A 37 17.42 -0.41 -2.91
C SER A 37 18.74 -1.04 -2.46
N HIS A 38 19.84 -0.68 -3.13
CA HIS A 38 21.20 -1.01 -2.66
C HIS A 38 21.65 -0.09 -1.51
N LEU A 39 20.88 0.96 -1.22
CA LEU A 39 21.13 1.83 -0.09
C LEU A 39 20.57 1.18 1.17
N GLU A 40 21.46 0.59 1.97
CA GLU A 40 21.14 -0.15 3.19
C GLU A 40 20.25 0.65 4.14
N VAL A 41 20.46 1.97 4.22
CA VAL A 41 19.66 2.89 5.05
C VAL A 41 18.17 2.88 4.66
N VAL A 42 17.86 2.91 3.37
CA VAL A 42 16.47 2.98 2.88
C VAL A 42 15.76 1.64 3.07
N HIS A 43 16.46 0.54 2.80
CA HIS A 43 15.94 -0.81 3.02
C HIS A 43 15.68 -1.07 4.52
N ASN A 44 16.65 -0.74 5.38
CA ASN A 44 16.54 -0.91 6.83
C ASN A 44 15.42 -0.04 7.42
N ALA A 45 15.29 1.22 6.99
CA ALA A 45 14.21 2.08 7.43
C ALA A 45 12.81 1.52 7.10
N ALA A 46 12.64 0.88 5.93
CA ALA A 46 11.39 0.22 5.60
C ALA A 46 11.17 -1.09 6.39
N HIS A 47 12.23 -1.83 6.65
CA HIS A 47 12.16 -3.02 7.50
C HIS A 47 11.75 -2.65 8.94
N ASP A 48 12.35 -1.60 9.51
CA ASP A 48 12.03 -1.04 10.82
C ASP A 48 10.61 -0.48 10.88
N THR A 49 10.16 0.19 9.81
CA THR A 49 8.78 0.64 9.68
C THR A 49 7.82 -0.53 9.70
N ARG A 50 8.09 -1.62 8.96
CA ARG A 50 7.24 -2.84 9.00
C ARG A 50 7.19 -3.46 10.39
N HIS A 51 8.31 -3.47 11.12
CA HIS A 51 8.34 -3.91 12.52
C HIS A 51 7.56 -2.97 13.45
N SER A 52 7.55 -1.66 13.17
CA SER A 52 6.80 -0.67 13.96
C SER A 52 5.30 -0.65 13.62
N LEU A 53 4.94 -1.04 12.39
CA LEU A 53 3.58 -1.26 11.93
C LEU A 53 3.00 -2.59 12.43
N ALA A 54 3.83 -3.49 12.98
CA ALA A 54 3.36 -4.59 13.83
C ALA A 54 2.88 -3.96 15.15
N PHE A 55 1.66 -3.44 15.10
CA PHE A 55 0.96 -2.73 16.15
C PHE A 55 1.33 -3.19 17.58
N PRO A 56 1.60 -2.26 18.51
CA PRO A 56 1.36 -2.57 19.91
C PRO A 56 -0.12 -2.87 20.13
N CYS A 57 -0.36 -3.92 20.90
CA CYS A 57 -1.65 -4.42 21.35
C CYS A 57 -2.29 -3.48 22.39
N HIS A 58 -2.81 -2.32 21.94
CA HIS A 58 -3.93 -1.65 22.61
C HIS A 58 -4.66 -0.70 21.65
#